data_AF-A0A956FGI3-F1
#
_entry.id   AF-A0A956FGI3-F1
#
_cell.length_a   1.000
_cell.length_b   1.000
_cell.length_c   1.000
_cell.angle_alpha   90.00
_cell.angle_beta   90.00
_cell.angle_gamma   90.00
#
_symmetry.space_group_name_H-M   'P 1'
#
loop_
_entity.id
_entity.type
_entity.pdbx_description
1 polymer ?
#
loop_
_entity_poly.entity_id
_entity_poly.type
_entity_poly.pdbx_seq_one_letter_code
_entity_poly.pdbx_strand_id
1 'polypeptide(L)'
;MVELAEPVAAHEETAGPDSLEARLDVHAVTTESWVRRDLYTWTTPEQIEALRAGGPLLVATAATAGRATPFNRLLDEMVEQGRPGHELAAVLRDTPSLERRRYAWTSPFATVLGKGPRRYGEALIRVELEPHAVIARLRPDAEPPWSFRDGEGHEVPEAEILARPERIGAVYHLRVGAEQSIPFREYVLCNEAMVAHWSVGTPAIRERVREERRLVLDLAASPVAQASPQVLGWRAWPEWIATGPAPTPWSRWHRALAFDNERYRPGVEQLEAIAAALSDYDPTGPAIEGGQAAATSGHTSR
;
A
#
# COMPACT_ATOMS: atom_id res chain seq x y z
N MET A 1 28.20 -50.25 -16.28
CA MET A 1 26.76 -49.96 -16.09
C MET A 1 26.64 -49.20 -14.80
N VAL A 2 26.41 -47.89 -14.88
CA VAL A 2 26.18 -47.03 -13.71
C VAL A 2 24.69 -46.77 -13.70
N GLU A 3 24.02 -47.24 -12.66
CA GLU A 3 22.59 -47.09 -12.42
C GLU A 3 22.34 -45.61 -12.05
N LEU A 4 21.68 -44.87 -12.94
CA LEU A 4 21.27 -43.49 -12.70
C LEU A 4 20.00 -43.54 -11.83
N ALA A 5 20.11 -43.08 -10.59
CA ALA A 5 18.98 -42.93 -9.68
C ALA A 5 17.94 -41.98 -10.28
N GLU A 6 16.68 -42.41 -10.28
CA GLU A 6 15.54 -41.62 -10.74
C GLU A 6 15.33 -40.38 -9.86
N PRO A 7 14.91 -39.24 -10.45
CA PRO A 7 14.62 -38.03 -9.70
C PRO A 7 13.38 -38.24 -8.83
N VAL A 8 13.56 -38.07 -7.51
CA VAL A 8 12.46 -38.00 -6.55
C VAL A 8 11.60 -36.81 -6.92
N ALA A 9 10.38 -37.07 -7.39
CA ALA A 9 9.37 -36.05 -7.61
C ALA A 9 9.10 -35.31 -6.30
N ALA A 10 9.37 -34.00 -6.27
CA ALA A 10 8.96 -33.14 -5.17
C ALA A 10 7.42 -33.20 -5.10
N HIS A 11 6.89 -33.69 -3.98
CA HIS A 11 5.47 -33.57 -3.69
C HIS A 11 5.14 -32.07 -3.60
N GLU A 12 4.38 -31.57 -4.57
CA GLU A 12 3.66 -30.30 -4.46
C GLU A 12 2.57 -30.49 -3.40
N GLU A 13 2.96 -30.29 -2.14
CA GLU A 13 2.01 -30.13 -1.05
C GLU A 13 1.27 -28.81 -1.32
N THR A 14 0.08 -28.90 -1.92
CA THR A 14 -0.78 -27.74 -2.16
C THR A 14 -1.07 -27.07 -0.83
N ALA A 15 -0.51 -25.89 -0.64
CA ALA A 15 -0.62 -25.13 0.60
C ALA A 15 -2.10 -24.86 0.93
N GLY A 16 -2.55 -25.29 2.10
CA GLY A 16 -3.91 -25.05 2.57
C GLY A 16 -4.21 -23.55 2.74
N PRO A 17 -5.49 -23.15 2.87
CA PRO A 17 -5.89 -21.75 3.00
C PRO A 17 -5.28 -21.03 4.21
N ASP A 18 -4.86 -21.76 5.24
CA ASP A 18 -4.21 -21.22 6.45
C ASP A 18 -2.67 -21.25 6.40
N SER A 19 -2.08 -21.67 5.27
CA SER A 19 -0.64 -21.69 5.08
C SER A 19 -0.03 -20.29 5.21
N LEU A 20 1.26 -20.23 5.56
CA LEU A 20 2.02 -18.98 5.61
C LEU A 20 2.02 -18.29 4.24
N GLU A 21 2.14 -19.08 3.17
CA GLU A 21 2.10 -18.65 1.78
C GLU A 21 0.77 -18.00 1.43
N ALA A 22 -0.36 -18.67 1.70
CA ALA A 22 -1.69 -18.13 1.42
C ALA A 22 -1.94 -16.84 2.20
N ARG A 23 -1.51 -16.78 3.45
CA ARG A 23 -1.62 -15.57 4.28
C ARG A 23 -0.77 -14.41 3.73
N LEU A 24 0.45 -14.66 3.24
CA LEU A 24 1.26 -13.64 2.59
C LEU A 24 0.65 -13.17 1.26
N ASP A 25 0.06 -14.08 0.49
CA ASP A 25 -0.55 -13.76 -0.81
C ASP A 25 -1.73 -12.78 -0.69
N VAL A 26 -2.44 -12.75 0.45
CA VAL A 26 -3.48 -11.74 0.76
C VAL A 26 -2.90 -10.31 0.76
N HIS A 27 -1.64 -10.16 1.14
CA HIS A 27 -0.97 -8.86 1.22
C HIS A 27 -0.20 -8.51 -0.07
N ALA A 28 -0.10 -9.45 -1.01
CA ALA A 28 0.64 -9.26 -2.24
C ALA A 28 0.06 -8.10 -3.05
N VAL A 29 0.93 -7.22 -3.56
CA VAL A 29 0.62 -6.17 -4.52
C VAL A 29 1.59 -6.35 -5.68
N THR A 30 1.13 -6.20 -6.91
CA THR A 30 1.97 -6.24 -8.12
C THR A 30 1.47 -5.23 -9.14
N THR A 31 2.20 -5.05 -10.24
CA THR A 31 1.72 -4.22 -11.36
C THR A 31 0.49 -4.79 -12.06
N GLU A 32 0.17 -6.07 -11.86
CA GLU A 32 -1.05 -6.72 -12.36
C GLU A 32 -2.21 -6.66 -11.35
N SER A 33 -1.89 -6.68 -10.04
CA SER A 33 -2.85 -6.62 -8.93
C SER A 33 -2.50 -5.50 -7.95
N TRP A 34 -3.02 -4.31 -8.20
CA TRP A 34 -2.79 -3.10 -7.39
C TRP A 34 -4.08 -2.37 -6.99
N VAL A 35 -5.25 -2.84 -7.42
CA VAL A 35 -6.53 -2.23 -7.02
C VAL A 35 -6.85 -2.62 -5.58
N ARG A 36 -6.93 -1.63 -4.69
CA ARG A 36 -7.14 -1.83 -3.26
C ARG A 36 -8.07 -0.75 -2.72
N ARG A 37 -9.20 -1.19 -2.17
CA ARG A 37 -10.18 -0.29 -1.53
C ARG A 37 -9.90 -0.09 -0.05
N ASP A 38 -9.41 -1.13 0.61
CA ASP A 38 -8.95 -1.07 2.00
C ASP A 38 -7.49 -0.66 2.07
N LEU A 39 -7.25 0.47 2.73
CA LEU A 39 -5.94 1.08 2.88
C LEU A 39 -5.70 1.50 4.33
N TYR A 40 -4.44 1.47 4.74
CA TYR A 40 -4.00 1.76 6.10
C TYR A 40 -2.93 2.84 6.08
N THR A 41 -2.99 3.74 7.06
CA THR A 41 -2.09 4.88 7.15
C THR A 41 -1.67 5.10 8.59
N TRP A 42 -0.36 5.01 8.83
CA TRP A 42 0.25 5.36 10.10
C TRP A 42 0.29 6.88 10.26
N THR A 43 0.00 7.36 11.46
CA THR A 43 -0.19 8.78 11.77
C THR A 43 0.17 9.05 13.23
N THR A 44 0.32 10.31 13.61
CA THR A 44 0.62 10.67 15.01
C THR A 44 -0.66 10.78 15.84
N PRO A 45 -0.60 10.59 17.17
CA PRO A 45 -1.73 10.83 18.07
C PRO A 45 -2.33 12.24 17.93
N GLU A 46 -1.52 13.27 17.69
CA GLU A 46 -2.00 14.65 17.50
C GLU A 46 -2.88 14.78 16.25
N GLN A 47 -2.56 14.04 15.18
CA GLN A 47 -3.41 14.00 13.99
C GLN A 47 -4.74 13.28 14.27
N ILE A 48 -4.75 12.26 15.14
CA ILE A 48 -5.99 11.62 15.60
C ILE A 48 -6.84 12.58 16.43
N GLU A 49 -6.23 13.35 17.34
CA GLU A 49 -6.96 14.37 18.10
C GLU A 49 -7.55 15.45 17.18
N ALA A 50 -6.81 15.87 16.16
CA ALA A 50 -7.33 16.80 15.15
C ALA A 50 -8.53 16.22 14.40
N LEU A 51 -8.50 14.93 14.02
CA LEU A 51 -9.66 14.25 13.41
C LEU A 51 -10.85 14.18 14.37
N ARG A 52 -10.60 13.87 15.65
CA ARG A 52 -11.65 13.83 16.68
C ARG A 52 -12.30 15.21 16.88
N ALA A 53 -11.54 16.28 16.69
CA ALA A 53 -12.03 17.66 16.72
C ALA A 53 -12.73 18.12 15.42
N GLY A 54 -12.93 17.22 14.44
CA GLY A 54 -13.59 17.53 13.16
C GLY A 54 -12.64 18.02 12.07
N GLY A 55 -11.33 17.81 12.22
CA GLY A 55 -10.34 18.07 11.18
C GLY A 55 -10.49 17.14 9.96
N PRO A 56 -9.93 17.53 8.80
CA PRO A 56 -10.01 16.73 7.58
C PRO A 56 -9.14 15.46 7.67
N LEU A 57 -9.53 14.41 6.95
CA LEU A 57 -8.79 13.15 6.85
C LEU A 57 -7.46 13.36 6.10
N LEU A 58 -7.51 14.09 4.99
CA LEU A 58 -6.37 14.41 4.13
C LEU A 58 -5.80 15.78 4.53
N VAL A 59 -4.54 15.77 4.95
CA VAL A 59 -3.90 16.95 5.59
C VAL A 59 -2.61 17.39 4.89
N ALA A 60 -1.96 16.51 4.12
CA ALA A 60 -0.71 16.85 3.46
C ALA A 60 -0.98 17.57 2.14
N THR A 61 -0.36 18.72 1.94
CA THR A 61 -0.35 19.48 0.68
C THR A 61 1.09 19.58 0.16
N ALA A 62 1.29 20.18 -1.01
CA ALA A 62 2.63 20.52 -1.50
C ALA A 62 3.41 21.44 -0.55
N ALA A 63 2.72 22.24 0.27
CA ALA A 63 3.32 23.15 1.24
C ALA A 63 3.55 22.52 2.63
N THR A 64 2.95 21.36 2.93
CA THR A 64 3.04 20.76 4.27
C THR A 64 4.45 20.21 4.52
N ALA A 65 5.07 20.60 5.65
CA ALA A 65 6.35 20.12 6.17
C ALA A 65 7.65 20.63 5.48
N GLY A 66 7.61 21.72 4.72
CA GLY A 66 8.80 22.44 4.24
C GLY A 66 9.65 21.70 3.19
N ARG A 67 9.27 20.48 2.79
CA ARG A 67 9.88 19.73 1.69
C ARG A 67 8.83 18.96 0.91
N ALA A 68 8.77 19.20 -0.40
CA ALA A 68 7.86 18.47 -1.29
C ALA A 68 8.12 16.95 -1.25
N THR A 69 7.04 16.19 -1.14
CA THR A 69 7.09 14.72 -1.12
C THR A 69 7.58 14.18 -2.47
N PRO A 70 8.07 12.92 -2.53
CA PRO A 70 8.48 12.32 -3.81
C PRO A 70 7.38 12.29 -4.87
N PHE A 71 6.12 12.19 -4.46
CA PHE A 71 4.96 12.26 -5.35
C PHE A 71 4.77 13.66 -5.91
N ASN A 72 4.76 14.69 -5.06
CA ASN A 72 4.55 16.07 -5.51
C ASN A 72 5.66 16.53 -6.45
N ARG A 73 6.92 16.24 -6.10
CA ARG A 73 8.06 16.54 -6.98
C ARG A 73 7.93 15.87 -8.34
N LEU A 74 7.43 14.64 -8.40
CA LEU A 74 7.22 13.95 -9.66
C LEU A 74 6.11 14.61 -10.49
N LEU A 75 4.99 15.02 -9.86
CA LEU A 75 3.94 15.74 -10.56
C LEU A 75 4.46 17.06 -11.13
N ASP A 76 5.21 17.83 -10.33
CA ASP A 76 5.83 19.08 -10.77
C ASP A 76 6.78 18.84 -11.95
N GLU A 77 7.70 17.88 -11.83
CA GLU A 77 8.62 17.50 -12.91
C GLU A 77 7.89 17.07 -14.19
N MET A 78 6.82 16.28 -14.09
CA MET A 78 6.03 15.85 -15.25
C MET A 78 5.38 17.02 -15.97
N VAL A 79 4.83 17.98 -15.22
CA VAL A 79 4.19 19.17 -15.78
C VAL A 79 5.21 20.12 -16.39
N GLU A 80 6.25 20.47 -15.65
CA GLU A 80 7.28 21.43 -16.09
C GLU A 80 8.03 20.97 -17.35
N GLN A 81 8.24 19.65 -17.48
CA GLN A 81 8.97 19.07 -18.60
C GLN A 81 8.05 18.56 -19.72
N GLY A 82 6.73 18.69 -19.58
CA GLY A 82 5.77 18.19 -20.57
C GLY A 82 5.89 16.68 -20.84
N ARG A 83 6.16 15.88 -19.80
CA ARG A 83 6.33 14.42 -19.93
C ARG A 83 5.00 13.73 -20.34
N PRO A 84 5.03 12.50 -20.88
CA PRO A 84 3.80 11.73 -21.07
C PRO A 84 2.95 11.69 -19.79
N GLY A 85 1.64 11.92 -19.92
CA GLY A 85 0.72 11.99 -18.77
C GLY A 85 0.77 13.28 -17.93
N HIS A 86 1.42 14.35 -18.41
CA HIS A 86 1.50 15.63 -17.70
C HIS A 86 0.14 16.31 -17.49
N GLU A 87 -0.84 16.09 -18.37
CA GLU A 87 -2.20 16.64 -18.22
C GLU A 87 -2.85 16.15 -16.92
N LEU A 88 -2.80 14.84 -16.65
CA LEU A 88 -3.29 14.30 -15.39
C LEU A 88 -2.45 14.77 -14.19
N ALA A 89 -1.13 14.88 -14.36
CA ALA A 89 -0.27 15.40 -13.30
C ALA A 89 -0.66 16.83 -12.90
N ALA A 90 -1.00 17.68 -13.88
CA ALA A 90 -1.51 19.02 -13.64
C ALA A 90 -2.87 18.98 -12.92
N VAL A 91 -3.80 18.13 -13.36
CA VAL A 91 -5.09 17.94 -12.68
C VAL A 91 -4.92 17.55 -11.21
N LEU A 92 -4.09 16.55 -10.92
CA LEU A 92 -3.83 16.11 -9.55
C LEU A 92 -3.15 17.18 -8.69
N ARG A 93 -2.32 18.04 -9.30
CA ARG A 93 -1.61 19.13 -8.62
C ARG A 93 -2.51 20.33 -8.35
N ASP A 94 -3.31 20.73 -9.32
CA ASP A 94 -3.96 22.04 -9.39
C ASP A 94 -5.46 22.00 -9.01
N THR A 95 -6.07 20.82 -8.97
CA THR A 95 -7.48 20.69 -8.57
C THR A 95 -7.61 20.77 -7.04
N PRO A 96 -8.37 21.75 -6.48
CA PRO A 96 -8.46 21.93 -5.03
C PRO A 96 -8.99 20.72 -4.26
N SER A 97 -9.88 19.92 -4.84
CA SER A 97 -10.38 18.69 -4.22
C SER A 97 -9.36 17.54 -4.21
N LEU A 98 -8.27 17.65 -4.97
CA LEU A 98 -7.23 16.62 -5.15
C LEU A 98 -5.86 17.01 -4.59
N GLU A 99 -5.72 18.25 -4.10
CA GLU A 99 -4.45 18.78 -3.61
C GLU A 99 -4.01 18.16 -2.27
N ARG A 100 -5.00 17.80 -1.42
CA ARG A 100 -4.78 17.26 -0.09
C ARG A 100 -4.61 15.76 -0.18
N ARG A 101 -3.62 15.26 0.55
CA ARG A 101 -3.16 13.89 0.39
C ARG A 101 -2.89 13.22 1.73
N ARG A 102 -2.90 11.90 1.68
CA ARG A 102 -2.38 11.02 2.72
C ARG A 102 -1.75 9.79 2.08
N TYR A 103 -0.63 9.34 2.63
CA TYR A 103 0.07 8.15 2.16
C TYR A 103 -0.46 6.93 2.93
N ALA A 104 -0.76 5.87 2.18
CA ALA A 104 -1.38 4.67 2.69
C ALA A 104 -0.85 3.41 2.00
N TRP A 105 -1.12 2.25 2.60
CA TRP A 105 -0.63 0.94 2.19
C TRP A 105 -1.68 -0.13 2.43
N THR A 106 -1.52 -1.29 1.82
CA THR A 106 -2.46 -2.41 1.98
C THR A 106 -2.38 -3.10 3.34
N SER A 107 -1.24 -2.96 4.02
CA SER A 107 -0.92 -3.71 5.23
C SER A 107 -0.11 -2.84 6.18
N PRO A 108 -0.54 -2.65 7.44
CA PRO A 108 0.21 -1.95 8.48
C PRO A 108 1.68 -2.38 8.61
N PHE A 109 1.97 -3.69 8.56
CA PHE A 109 3.36 -4.17 8.73
C PHE A 109 4.30 -3.69 7.61
N ALA A 110 3.79 -3.40 6.41
CA ALA A 110 4.60 -3.06 5.25
C ALA A 110 5.34 -1.72 5.42
N THR A 111 4.89 -0.87 6.36
CA THR A 111 5.44 0.46 6.61
C THR A 111 5.58 0.86 8.08
N VAL A 112 5.32 -0.04 9.03
CA VAL A 112 5.33 0.27 10.48
C VAL A 112 6.69 0.80 10.97
N LEU A 113 7.79 0.36 10.35
CA LEU A 113 9.12 0.85 10.66
C LEU A 113 9.39 2.22 9.99
N GLY A 114 8.67 2.56 8.92
CA GLY A 114 8.82 3.76 8.11
C GLY A 114 9.90 3.67 7.02
N LYS A 115 10.25 4.81 6.42
CA LYS A 115 11.27 4.93 5.35
C LYS A 115 12.54 5.57 5.90
N GLY A 116 13.67 4.87 5.85
CA GLY A 116 14.94 5.35 6.43
C GLY A 116 14.85 5.38 7.96
N PRO A 117 15.32 6.43 8.67
CA PRO A 117 15.24 6.49 10.14
C PRO A 117 13.89 7.01 10.68
N ARG A 118 12.96 7.44 9.82
CA ARG A 118 11.72 8.11 10.24
C ARG A 118 10.55 7.12 10.29
N ARG A 119 9.82 7.10 11.41
CA ARG A 119 8.49 6.48 11.54
C ARG A 119 7.40 7.47 11.11
N TYR A 120 6.26 6.95 10.67
CA TYR A 120 5.08 7.74 10.28
C TYR A 120 4.12 8.02 11.45
N GLY A 121 4.38 7.41 12.61
CA GLY A 121 3.59 7.51 13.83
C GLY A 121 3.27 6.13 14.41
N GLU A 122 2.43 6.10 15.42
CA GLU A 122 2.02 4.90 16.17
C GLU A 122 0.50 4.71 16.21
N ALA A 123 -0.28 5.67 15.73
CA ALA A 123 -1.70 5.53 15.49
C ALA A 123 -1.98 5.08 14.05
N LEU A 124 -3.09 4.38 13.86
CA LEU A 124 -3.45 3.76 12.59
C LEU A 124 -4.88 4.13 12.20
N ILE A 125 -5.03 4.63 10.97
CA ILE A 125 -6.35 4.85 10.35
C ILE A 125 -6.55 3.77 9.28
N ARG A 126 -7.73 3.15 9.26
CA ARG A 126 -8.21 2.36 8.11
C ARG A 126 -9.08 3.26 7.25
N VAL A 127 -8.89 3.21 5.94
CA VAL A 127 -9.66 3.94 4.93
C VAL A 127 -10.23 2.92 3.95
N GLU A 128 -11.52 2.99 3.70
CA GLU A 128 -12.23 2.24 2.67
C GLU A 128 -12.67 3.22 1.57
N LEU A 129 -12.24 2.93 0.33
CA LEU A 129 -12.67 3.67 -0.85
C LEU A 129 -14.05 3.19 -1.34
N GLU A 130 -14.79 4.13 -1.93
CA GLU A 130 -16.02 3.86 -2.68
C GLU A 130 -15.80 2.77 -3.73
N PRO A 131 -16.77 1.86 -3.97
CA PRO A 131 -16.66 0.83 -5.01
C PRO A 131 -16.37 1.40 -6.40
N HIS A 132 -16.93 2.57 -6.70
CA HIS A 132 -16.79 3.26 -7.98
C HIS A 132 -15.61 4.23 -8.04
N ALA A 133 -14.82 4.34 -6.96
CA ALA A 133 -13.60 5.12 -6.94
C ALA A 133 -12.61 4.56 -7.96
N VAL A 134 -12.03 5.45 -8.74
CA VAL A 134 -10.93 5.11 -9.64
C VAL A 134 -9.63 5.14 -8.85
N ILE A 135 -8.88 4.07 -8.96
CA ILE A 135 -7.50 4.00 -8.50
C ILE A 135 -6.64 4.17 -9.74
N ALA A 136 -5.74 5.14 -9.74
CA ALA A 136 -4.74 5.30 -10.80
C ALA A 136 -3.45 4.60 -10.39
N ARG A 137 -2.73 3.99 -11.33
CA ARG A 137 -1.35 3.54 -11.14
C ARG A 137 -0.44 4.52 -11.85
N LEU A 138 0.57 5.01 -11.15
CA LEU A 138 1.65 5.84 -11.69
C LEU A 138 2.97 5.07 -11.68
N ARG A 139 3.51 4.84 -12.87
CA ARG A 139 4.86 4.31 -13.12
C ARG A 139 5.60 5.24 -14.08
N PRO A 140 6.41 6.19 -13.60
CA PRO A 140 7.04 7.19 -14.47
C PRO A 140 8.09 6.61 -15.42
N ASP A 141 8.50 5.36 -15.21
CA ASP A 141 9.40 4.55 -16.03
C ASP A 141 8.68 3.71 -17.10
N ALA A 142 7.35 3.64 -17.06
CA ALA A 142 6.54 2.88 -18.01
C ALA A 142 5.94 3.76 -19.11
N GLU A 143 5.61 3.15 -20.24
CA GLU A 143 4.88 3.77 -21.34
C GLU A 143 3.61 2.95 -21.65
N PRO A 144 2.40 3.49 -21.41
CA PRO A 144 2.13 4.79 -20.78
C PRO A 144 2.43 4.78 -19.26
N PRO A 145 2.71 5.96 -18.65
CA PRO A 145 3.03 6.04 -17.22
C PRO A 145 1.81 5.89 -16.31
N TRP A 146 0.61 6.11 -16.85
CA TRP A 146 -0.66 5.98 -16.15
C TRP A 146 -1.47 4.78 -16.63
N SER A 147 -2.18 4.16 -15.70
CA SER A 147 -3.26 3.22 -16.00
C SER A 147 -4.34 3.32 -14.92
N PHE A 148 -5.59 3.10 -15.25
CA PHE A 148 -6.71 3.36 -14.35
C PHE A 148 -7.61 2.14 -14.23
N ARG A 149 -8.04 1.85 -13.01
CA ARG A 149 -9.05 0.84 -12.74
C ARG A 149 -10.03 1.33 -11.69
N ASP A 150 -11.28 0.89 -11.78
CA ASP A 150 -12.25 1.10 -10.70
C ASP A 150 -11.96 0.16 -9.51
N GLY A 151 -12.78 0.27 -8.45
CA GLY A 151 -12.64 -0.55 -7.24
C GLY A 151 -12.95 -2.04 -7.45
N GLU A 152 -13.54 -2.42 -8.57
CA GLU A 152 -13.82 -3.81 -8.97
C GLU A 152 -12.71 -4.38 -9.88
N GLY A 153 -11.80 -3.52 -10.37
CA GLY A 153 -10.66 -3.89 -11.19
C GLY A 153 -10.86 -3.72 -12.69
N HIS A 154 -11.99 -3.15 -13.13
CA HIS A 154 -12.24 -2.87 -14.54
C HIS A 154 -11.41 -1.68 -15.01
N GLU A 155 -10.87 -1.78 -16.22
CA GLU A 155 -10.09 -0.68 -16.81
C GLU A 155 -10.98 0.52 -17.12
N VAL A 156 -10.46 1.71 -16.82
CA VAL A 156 -11.15 2.99 -17.12
C VAL A 156 -10.30 3.79 -18.11
N PRO A 157 -10.87 4.29 -19.23
CA PRO A 157 -10.12 5.08 -20.19
C PRO A 157 -9.60 6.39 -19.60
N GLU A 158 -8.37 6.79 -19.95
CA GLU A 158 -7.76 8.05 -19.48
C GLU A 158 -8.61 9.28 -19.80
N ALA A 159 -9.22 9.32 -20.99
CA ALA A 159 -10.09 10.42 -21.40
C ALA A 159 -11.30 10.60 -20.47
N GLU A 160 -11.82 9.52 -19.90
CA GLU A 160 -12.91 9.61 -18.91
C GLU A 160 -12.40 10.20 -17.60
N ILE A 161 -11.18 9.85 -17.18
CA ILE A 161 -10.57 10.36 -15.96
C ILE A 161 -10.23 11.85 -16.08
N LEU A 162 -9.73 12.28 -17.22
CA LEU A 162 -9.49 13.70 -17.50
C LEU A 162 -10.79 14.51 -17.52
N ALA A 163 -11.89 13.92 -18.02
CA ALA A 163 -13.20 14.55 -18.00
C ALA A 163 -13.85 14.56 -16.60
N ARG A 164 -13.52 13.58 -15.75
CA ARG A 164 -14.11 13.37 -14.41
C ARG A 164 -13.06 13.05 -13.34
N PRO A 165 -12.12 13.96 -13.07
CA PRO A 165 -11.03 13.69 -12.15
C PRO A 165 -11.48 13.55 -10.69
N GLU A 166 -12.69 14.02 -10.37
CA GLU A 166 -13.33 13.81 -9.06
C GLU A 166 -13.61 12.34 -8.74
N ARG A 167 -13.48 11.43 -9.71
CA ARG A 167 -13.58 9.98 -9.48
C ARG A 167 -12.31 9.35 -8.92
N ILE A 168 -11.16 10.02 -9.01
CA ILE A 168 -9.89 9.46 -8.53
C ILE A 168 -9.89 9.45 -7.01
N GLY A 169 -9.88 8.28 -6.38
CA GLY A 169 -9.78 8.12 -4.93
C GLY A 169 -8.34 7.99 -4.45
N ALA A 170 -7.50 7.28 -5.21
CA ALA A 170 -6.11 7.04 -4.86
C ALA A 170 -5.20 6.87 -6.08
N VAL A 171 -3.90 7.13 -5.86
CA VAL A 171 -2.83 6.82 -6.82
C VAL A 171 -1.88 5.77 -6.23
N TYR A 172 -1.83 4.57 -6.81
CA TYR A 172 -0.76 3.60 -6.59
C TYR A 172 0.52 4.08 -7.29
N HIS A 173 1.40 4.71 -6.52
CA HIS A 173 2.64 5.32 -6.98
C HIS A 173 3.79 4.32 -6.81
N LEU A 174 4.34 3.82 -7.92
CA LEU A 174 5.44 2.86 -7.95
C LEU A 174 6.71 3.52 -8.50
N ARG A 175 7.80 3.46 -7.73
CA ARG A 175 9.10 4.06 -8.06
C ARG A 175 10.20 3.03 -7.90
N VAL A 176 10.64 2.48 -9.03
CA VAL A 176 11.68 1.44 -9.10
C VAL A 176 12.84 1.79 -10.05
N GLY A 177 12.83 3.02 -10.60
CA GLY A 177 13.85 3.52 -11.51
C GLY A 177 15.24 3.65 -10.85
N ALA A 178 16.28 3.62 -11.67
CA ALA A 178 17.68 3.66 -11.23
C ALA A 178 18.05 4.94 -10.44
N GLU A 179 17.28 6.00 -10.61
CA GLU A 179 17.44 7.27 -9.89
C GLU A 179 16.88 7.23 -8.45
N GLN A 180 16.20 6.14 -8.07
CA GLN A 180 15.69 5.96 -6.71
C GLN A 180 16.74 5.35 -5.79
N SER A 181 17.08 6.08 -4.72
CA SER A 181 17.97 5.54 -3.67
C SER A 181 17.34 4.36 -2.92
N ILE A 182 16.02 4.36 -2.79
CA ILE A 182 15.24 3.27 -2.20
C ILE A 182 13.98 3.11 -3.07
N PRO A 183 13.87 2.04 -3.85
CA PRO A 183 12.64 1.70 -4.53
C PRO A 183 11.47 1.58 -3.56
N PHE A 184 10.31 2.12 -3.95
CA PHE A 184 9.13 2.12 -3.09
C PHE A 184 7.84 2.06 -3.88
N ARG A 185 6.77 1.72 -3.16
CA ARG A 185 5.40 1.85 -3.60
C ARG A 185 4.49 2.27 -2.47
N GLU A 186 3.48 3.04 -2.80
CA GLU A 186 2.52 3.59 -1.85
C GLU A 186 1.21 3.95 -2.55
N TYR A 187 0.13 4.03 -1.79
CA TYR A 187 -1.11 4.64 -2.25
C TYR A 187 -1.16 6.08 -1.75
N VAL A 188 -1.42 7.00 -2.66
CA VAL A 188 -1.66 8.40 -2.35
C VAL A 188 -3.17 8.61 -2.37
N LEU A 189 -3.79 8.61 -1.21
CA LEU A 189 -5.19 9.02 -1.05
C LEU A 189 -5.26 10.50 -1.40
N CYS A 190 -6.10 10.89 -2.37
CA CYS A 190 -6.14 12.27 -2.86
C CYS A 190 -7.54 12.86 -2.88
N ASN A 191 -8.60 12.12 -2.56
CA ASN A 191 -9.97 12.63 -2.66
C ASN A 191 -10.86 12.10 -1.55
N GLU A 192 -11.22 12.95 -0.59
CA GLU A 192 -12.12 12.57 0.51
C GLU A 192 -13.52 12.21 0.01
N ALA A 193 -13.97 12.75 -1.12
CA ALA A 193 -15.28 12.41 -1.66
C ALA A 193 -15.36 10.96 -2.17
N MET A 194 -14.21 10.30 -2.39
CA MET A 194 -14.13 8.88 -2.77
C MET A 194 -13.85 7.97 -1.58
N VAL A 195 -13.86 8.49 -0.34
CA VAL A 195 -13.74 7.71 0.88
C VAL A 195 -15.14 7.35 1.37
N ALA A 196 -15.49 6.07 1.24
CA ALA A 196 -16.74 5.53 1.75
C ALA A 196 -16.74 5.55 3.29
N HIS A 197 -15.66 5.07 3.88
CA HIS A 197 -15.53 4.95 5.32
C HIS A 197 -14.08 5.12 5.78
N TRP A 198 -13.89 5.66 6.97
CA TRP A 198 -12.61 5.60 7.66
C TRP A 198 -12.84 5.38 9.16
N SER A 199 -11.87 4.72 9.80
CA SER A 199 -11.95 4.41 11.22
C SER A 199 -10.60 4.41 11.92
N VAL A 200 -10.64 4.62 13.25
CA VAL A 200 -9.48 4.63 14.14
C VAL A 200 -9.84 3.90 15.43
N GLY A 201 -8.92 3.09 15.94
CA GLY A 201 -9.05 2.48 17.28
C GLY A 201 -10.12 1.39 17.39
N THR A 202 -10.78 1.00 16.30
CA THR A 202 -11.87 0.01 16.28
C THR A 202 -11.37 -1.41 16.60
N PRO A 203 -12.26 -2.31 17.07
CA PRO A 203 -11.91 -3.72 17.24
C PRO A 203 -11.35 -4.37 15.97
N ALA A 204 -11.87 -4.00 14.80
CA ALA A 204 -11.39 -4.52 13.51
C ALA A 204 -9.93 -4.13 13.22
N ILE A 205 -9.54 -2.88 13.51
CA ILE A 205 -8.15 -2.44 13.35
C ILE A 205 -7.23 -3.17 14.33
N ARG A 206 -7.66 -3.35 15.58
CA ARG A 206 -6.91 -4.09 16.60
C ARG A 206 -6.70 -5.55 16.20
N GLU A 207 -7.73 -6.20 15.66
CA GLU A 207 -7.61 -7.56 15.13
C GLU A 207 -6.64 -7.61 13.97
N ARG A 208 -6.77 -6.70 12.99
CA ARG A 208 -5.86 -6.64 11.85
C ARG A 208 -4.39 -6.52 12.27
N VAL A 209 -4.08 -5.62 13.22
CA VAL A 209 -2.71 -5.47 13.73
C VAL A 209 -2.24 -6.74 14.43
N ARG A 210 -3.11 -7.43 15.19
CA ARG A 210 -2.77 -8.69 15.85
C ARG A 210 -2.50 -9.81 14.84
N GLU A 211 -3.34 -9.95 13.82
CA GLU A 211 -3.21 -10.94 12.76
C GLU A 211 -1.91 -10.74 11.96
N GLU A 212 -1.61 -9.50 11.57
CA GLU A 212 -0.38 -9.17 10.86
C GLU A 212 0.85 -9.37 11.74
N ARG A 213 0.77 -9.03 13.04
CA ARG A 213 1.86 -9.33 13.99
C ARG A 213 2.10 -10.85 14.09
N ARG A 214 1.03 -11.65 14.17
CA ARG A 214 1.15 -13.11 14.16
C ARG A 214 1.79 -13.61 12.86
N LEU A 215 1.38 -13.08 11.71
CA LEU A 215 1.97 -13.41 10.41
C LEU A 215 3.49 -13.15 10.38
N VAL A 216 3.92 -11.98 10.86
CA VAL A 216 5.33 -11.62 10.92
C VAL A 216 6.12 -12.53 11.86
N LEU A 217 5.55 -12.89 13.02
CA LEU A 217 6.17 -13.82 13.96
C LEU A 217 6.26 -15.25 13.41
N ASP A 218 5.23 -15.73 12.72
CA ASP A 218 5.25 -17.04 12.06
C ASP A 218 6.32 -17.08 10.97
N LEU A 219 6.47 -15.99 10.20
CA LEU A 219 7.53 -15.84 9.22
C LEU A 219 8.93 -15.85 9.89
N ALA A 220 9.08 -15.18 11.03
CA ALA A 220 10.33 -15.15 11.80
C ALA A 220 10.73 -16.54 12.34
N ALA A 221 9.75 -17.37 12.69
CA ALA A 221 9.96 -18.74 13.14
C ALA A 221 10.21 -19.73 11.99
N SER A 222 9.90 -19.35 10.75
CA SER A 222 9.99 -20.23 9.59
C SER A 222 11.44 -20.41 9.10
N PRO A 223 11.74 -21.47 8.32
CA PRO A 223 13.03 -21.63 7.64
C PRO A 223 13.39 -20.42 6.75
N VAL A 224 12.39 -19.62 6.36
CA VAL A 224 12.59 -18.41 5.55
C VAL A 224 13.50 -17.42 6.23
N ALA A 225 13.28 -17.18 7.52
CA ALA A 225 14.04 -16.21 8.28
C ALA A 225 15.42 -16.71 8.72
N GLN A 226 15.62 -18.03 8.72
CA GLN A 226 16.87 -18.66 9.12
C GLN A 226 17.88 -18.76 7.97
N ALA A 227 17.41 -18.73 6.72
CA ALA A 227 18.31 -18.69 5.56
C ALA A 227 19.02 -17.33 5.52
N SER A 228 20.35 -17.32 5.68
CA SER A 228 21.15 -16.10 5.79
C SER A 228 20.90 -15.11 4.63
N PRO A 229 20.41 -13.89 4.90
CA PRO A 229 20.17 -12.87 3.88
C PRO A 229 21.44 -12.40 3.16
N GLN A 230 22.63 -12.67 3.72
CA GLN A 230 23.92 -12.18 3.21
C GLN A 230 24.32 -12.81 1.87
N VAL A 231 23.68 -13.91 1.46
CA VAL A 231 24.04 -14.68 0.26
C VAL A 231 23.35 -14.14 -1.01
N LEU A 232 22.29 -13.34 -0.88
CA LEU A 232 21.46 -12.92 -2.01
C LEU A 232 21.33 -11.40 -1.97
N GLY A 233 21.74 -10.71 -3.04
CA GLY A 233 21.59 -9.26 -3.19
C GLY A 233 20.13 -8.83 -3.06
N TRP A 234 19.69 -8.63 -1.81
CA TRP A 234 18.30 -8.50 -1.43
C TRP A 234 17.66 -7.31 -2.15
N ARG A 235 16.61 -7.61 -2.91
CA ARG A 235 15.78 -6.64 -3.64
C ARG A 235 14.35 -7.15 -3.69
N ALA A 236 13.43 -6.39 -3.11
CA ALA A 236 12.00 -6.67 -3.18
C ALA A 236 11.37 -6.19 -4.50
N TRP A 237 11.86 -5.10 -5.07
CA TRP A 237 11.17 -4.43 -6.19
C TRP A 237 10.98 -5.28 -7.47
N PRO A 238 11.87 -6.23 -7.83
CA PRO A 238 11.63 -7.07 -9.01
C PRO A 238 10.32 -7.86 -8.90
N GLU A 239 9.94 -8.27 -7.69
CA GLU A 239 8.70 -8.99 -7.43
C GLU A 239 7.46 -8.10 -7.52
N TRP A 240 7.61 -6.78 -7.41
CA TRP A 240 6.48 -5.84 -7.56
C TRP A 240 6.05 -5.68 -9.01
N ILE A 241 6.97 -5.90 -9.96
CA ILE A 241 6.73 -5.84 -11.40
C ILE A 241 6.61 -7.22 -12.04
N ALA A 242 6.91 -8.28 -11.30
CA ALA A 242 6.78 -9.65 -11.75
C ALA A 242 5.31 -9.99 -12.03
N THR A 243 5.10 -10.81 -13.06
CA THR A 243 3.79 -11.32 -13.45
C THR A 243 3.60 -12.75 -12.94
N GLY A 244 2.35 -13.18 -12.83
CA GLY A 244 2.03 -14.55 -12.40
C GLY A 244 2.29 -14.82 -10.90
N PRO A 245 2.22 -16.09 -10.46
CA PRO A 245 2.30 -16.45 -9.05
C PRO A 245 3.70 -16.22 -8.47
N ALA A 246 3.77 -16.00 -7.15
CA ALA A 246 5.04 -15.92 -6.44
C ALA A 246 5.61 -17.34 -6.22
N PRO A 247 6.81 -17.66 -6.72
CA PRO A 247 7.32 -19.04 -6.66
C PRO A 247 7.81 -19.45 -5.27
N THR A 248 8.16 -18.49 -4.41
CA THR A 248 8.79 -18.76 -3.11
C THR A 248 8.16 -17.92 -1.98
N PRO A 249 8.29 -18.31 -0.71
CA PRO A 249 7.91 -17.46 0.42
C PRO A 249 8.59 -16.07 0.42
N TRP A 250 9.82 -15.96 -0.10
CA TRP A 250 10.54 -14.70 -0.23
C TRP A 250 9.90 -13.80 -1.26
N SER A 251 9.55 -14.37 -2.43
CA SER A 251 8.81 -13.65 -3.46
C SER A 251 7.47 -13.14 -2.92
N ARG A 252 6.76 -13.96 -2.12
CA ARG A 252 5.51 -13.56 -1.46
C ARG A 252 5.72 -12.42 -0.46
N TRP A 253 6.72 -12.54 0.41
CA TRP A 253 7.10 -11.48 1.34
C TRP A 253 7.45 -10.18 0.61
N HIS A 254 8.28 -10.24 -0.44
CA HIS A 254 8.64 -9.08 -1.25
C HIS A 254 7.41 -8.41 -1.87
N ARG A 255 6.46 -9.19 -2.40
CA ARG A 255 5.17 -8.68 -2.90
C ARG A 255 4.28 -8.12 -1.81
N ALA A 256 4.54 -8.33 -0.54
CA ALA A 256 3.79 -7.74 0.56
C ALA A 256 4.39 -6.42 1.08
N LEU A 257 5.66 -6.13 0.75
CA LEU A 257 6.39 -4.95 1.25
C LEU A 257 6.09 -3.67 0.48
N ALA A 258 6.23 -2.51 1.13
CA ALA A 258 6.11 -1.21 0.47
C ALA A 258 7.47 -0.60 0.06
N PHE A 259 8.56 -1.06 0.68
CA PHE A 259 9.89 -0.50 0.49
C PHE A 259 10.92 -1.59 0.22
N ASP A 260 11.82 -1.29 -0.70
CA ASP A 260 13.01 -2.09 -0.93
C ASP A 260 14.17 -1.53 -0.10
N ASN A 261 14.08 -1.66 1.22
CA ASN A 261 15.16 -1.32 2.15
C ASN A 261 15.41 -2.40 3.23
N GLU A 262 16.63 -2.42 3.76
CA GLU A 262 17.12 -3.50 4.63
C GLU A 262 16.30 -3.72 5.91
N ARG A 263 15.52 -2.72 6.35
CA ARG A 263 14.72 -2.80 7.58
C ARG A 263 13.56 -3.79 7.46
N TYR A 264 13.17 -4.14 6.23
CA TYR A 264 12.09 -5.08 5.95
C TYR A 264 12.60 -6.41 5.36
N ARG A 265 13.91 -6.68 5.49
CA ARG A 265 14.44 -8.00 5.14
C ARG A 265 13.74 -9.08 5.96
N PRO A 266 13.48 -10.27 5.39
CA PRO A 266 12.89 -11.37 6.13
C PRO A 266 13.95 -12.07 7.00
N GLY A 267 14.74 -11.31 7.77
CA GLY A 267 15.65 -11.85 8.78
C GLY A 267 14.99 -11.83 10.15
N VAL A 268 15.37 -12.75 11.04
CA VAL A 268 14.76 -12.88 12.38
C VAL A 268 14.72 -11.54 13.11
N GLU A 269 15.85 -10.84 13.19
CA GLU A 269 15.95 -9.53 13.86
C GLU A 269 15.00 -8.48 13.25
N GLN A 270 14.93 -8.39 11.92
CA GLN A 270 14.08 -7.42 11.25
C GLN A 270 12.60 -7.74 11.40
N LEU A 271 12.23 -9.02 11.34
CA LEU A 271 10.85 -9.47 11.53
C LEU A 271 10.40 -9.27 12.99
N GLU A 272 11.26 -9.56 13.96
CA GLU A 272 11.00 -9.24 15.37
C GLU A 272 10.84 -7.73 15.59
N ALA A 273 11.66 -6.90 14.94
CA ALA A 273 11.51 -5.45 14.99
C ALA A 273 10.17 -4.96 14.40
N ILE A 274 9.72 -5.54 13.28
CA ILE A 274 8.38 -5.25 12.72
C ILE A 274 7.29 -5.68 13.71
N ALA A 275 7.37 -6.89 14.27
CA ALA A 275 6.39 -7.41 15.21
C ALA A 275 6.33 -6.60 16.52
N ALA A 276 7.48 -6.11 17.00
CA ALA A 276 7.55 -5.18 18.12
C ALA A 276 6.89 -3.84 17.79
N ALA A 277 7.22 -3.26 16.64
CA ALA A 277 6.66 -1.98 16.21
C ALA A 277 5.13 -2.05 15.96
N LEU A 278 4.60 -3.19 15.53
CA LEU A 278 3.15 -3.44 15.49
C LEU A 278 2.53 -3.53 16.88
N SER A 279 3.27 -4.03 17.87
CA SER A 279 2.83 -4.07 19.26
C SER A 279 2.81 -2.69 19.92
N ASP A 280 3.61 -1.74 19.41
CA ASP A 280 3.59 -0.33 19.80
C ASP A 280 2.39 0.43 19.22
N TYR A 281 1.54 -0.23 18.40
CA TYR A 281 0.30 0.38 17.93
C TYR A 281 -0.45 0.96 19.13
N ASP A 282 -0.72 2.26 19.06
CA ASP A 282 -1.47 2.98 20.09
C ASP A 282 -2.96 2.92 19.76
N PRO A 283 -3.76 2.10 20.48
CA PRO A 283 -5.20 2.07 20.29
C PRO A 283 -5.89 3.11 21.18
N THR A 284 -5.16 4.02 21.86
CA THR A 284 -5.72 4.89 22.89
C THR A 284 -6.72 5.89 22.33
N GLY A 285 -7.69 6.21 23.18
CA GLY A 285 -8.87 6.99 22.83
C GLY A 285 -10.06 6.13 22.38
N PRO A 286 -11.29 6.67 22.49
CA PRO A 286 -12.47 6.01 21.95
C PRO A 286 -12.33 5.87 20.42
N ALA A 287 -12.90 4.78 19.90
CA ALA A 287 -13.00 4.58 18.47
C ALA A 287 -13.73 5.78 17.84
N ILE A 288 -13.19 6.25 16.71
CA ILE A 288 -13.80 7.31 15.90
C ILE A 288 -13.89 6.83 14.46
N GLU A 289 -14.96 7.23 13.80
CA GLU A 289 -15.28 6.81 12.45
C GLU A 289 -15.91 7.97 11.70
N GLY A 290 -15.75 7.97 10.38
CA GLY A 290 -16.39 8.93 9.48
C GLY A 290 -16.38 8.41 8.05
N GLY A 291 -16.80 9.25 7.12
CA GLY A 291 -16.97 8.87 5.71
C GLY A 291 -18.33 9.32 5.17
N GLN A 292 -18.62 8.98 3.93
CA GLN A 292 -19.94 9.21 3.37
C GLN A 292 -20.90 8.19 3.97
N ALA A 293 -22.01 8.65 4.54
CA ALA A 293 -23.10 7.73 4.86
C ALA A 293 -23.51 7.07 3.55
N ALA A 294 -23.32 5.75 3.42
CA ALA A 294 -23.82 4.98 2.30
C ALA A 294 -25.28 5.38 2.13
N ALA A 295 -25.59 6.08 1.04
CA ALA A 295 -26.95 6.53 0.79
C ALA A 295 -27.79 5.27 0.67
N THR A 296 -28.49 4.90 1.75
CA THR A 296 -29.38 3.76 1.76
C THR A 296 -30.42 4.03 0.69
N SER A 297 -30.28 3.37 -0.45
CA SER A 297 -31.17 3.44 -1.58
C SER A 297 -32.50 2.79 -1.16
N GLY A 298 -33.32 3.57 -0.45
CA GLY A 298 -34.71 3.27 -0.17
C GLY A 298 -35.48 3.29 -1.48
N HIS A 299 -35.45 2.19 -2.20
CA HIS A 299 -36.33 1.93 -3.32
C HIS A 299 -37.72 1.59 -2.76
N THR A 300 -38.47 2.61 -2.36
CA THR A 300 -39.92 2.46 -2.19
C THR A 300 -40.53 2.40 -3.57
N SER A 301 -40.76 1.18 -4.06
CA SER A 301 -41.72 0.95 -5.14
C SER A 301 -43.08 1.48 -4.71
N ARG A 302 -43.65 2.37 -5.53
CA ARG A 302 -45.09 2.65 -5.55
C ARG A 302 -45.77 1.66 -6.49
#